data_AF-A0A968UTZ4-F1
#
_entry.id   AF-A0A968UTZ4-F1
#
_cell.length_a   1.000
_cell.length_b   1.000
_cell.length_c   1.000
_cell.angle_alpha   90.00
_cell.angle_beta   90.00
_cell.angle_gamma   90.00
#
_symmetry.space_group_name_H-M   'P 1'
#
loop_
_entity.id
_entity.type
_entity.pdbx_description
1 polymer ?
#
loop_
_entity_poly.entity_id
_entity_poly.type
_entity_poly.pdbx_seq_one_letter_code
_entity_poly.pdbx_strand_id
1 'polypeptide(L)'
;MILVILLISTGVAADKKNYPSSPPAQISKKWRIGYLEGGYYKDYPKVLIATVEGLIRLGWIENIAIPPQMEKEGNTAKLWSWMASDVKSKYLEFAADAHYSADWKNDLRDQTKKRVLKR
;
A
#
# COMPACT_ATOMS: atom_id res chain seq x y z
N MET A 1 -26.22 -52.69 3.93
CA MET A 1 -25.15 -52.06 4.73
C MET A 1 -24.40 -51.13 3.80
N ILE A 2 -24.60 -49.81 3.90
CA ILE A 2 -23.95 -48.83 3.02
C ILE A 2 -22.70 -48.32 3.74
N LEU A 3 -21.53 -48.50 3.12
CA LEU A 3 -20.25 -48.03 3.62
C LEU A 3 -19.98 -46.61 3.08
N VAL A 4 -19.92 -45.62 3.97
CA VAL A 4 -19.56 -44.25 3.65
C VAL A 4 -18.07 -44.08 3.92
N ILE A 5 -17.29 -43.74 2.88
CA ILE A 5 -15.86 -43.44 3.00
C ILE A 5 -15.70 -41.92 3.11
N LEU A 6 -15.30 -41.44 4.29
CA LEU A 6 -14.89 -40.06 4.49
C LEU A 6 -13.46 -39.87 3.98
N LEU A 7 -13.29 -39.19 2.85
CA LEU A 7 -11.98 -38.73 2.38
C LEU A 7 -11.58 -37.47 3.14
N ILE A 8 -10.74 -37.64 4.16
CA ILE A 8 -10.12 -36.52 4.88
C ILE A 8 -8.95 -36.03 4.03
N SER A 9 -9.16 -34.95 3.27
CA SER A 9 -8.08 -34.26 2.57
C SER A 9 -7.16 -33.59 3.60
N THR A 10 -5.95 -34.12 3.79
CA THR A 10 -4.90 -33.43 4.56
C THR A 10 -4.44 -32.22 3.76
N GLY A 11 -4.99 -31.04 4.09
CA GLY A 11 -4.48 -29.78 3.57
C GLY A 11 -3.04 -29.58 4.05
N VAL A 12 -2.07 -29.67 3.14
CA VAL A 12 -0.67 -29.33 3.43
C VAL A 12 -0.61 -27.81 3.54
N ALA A 13 -0.55 -27.28 4.75
CA ALA A 13 -0.34 -25.85 4.98
C ALA A 13 1.04 -25.48 4.42
N ALA A 14 1.08 -24.49 3.52
CA ALA A 14 2.31 -23.99 2.96
C ALA A 14 3.26 -23.50 4.07
N ASP A 15 4.50 -23.97 3.95
CA ASP A 15 5.72 -23.73 4.71
C ASP A 15 5.73 -22.50 5.66
N LYS A 16 6.13 -22.70 6.93
CA LYS A 16 6.33 -21.64 7.95
C LYS A 16 7.60 -20.82 7.65
N LYS A 17 7.71 -20.24 6.46
CA LYS A 17 8.86 -19.41 6.10
C LYS A 17 8.83 -18.12 6.90
N ASN A 18 10.02 -17.67 7.32
CA ASN A 18 10.19 -16.36 7.95
C ASN A 18 10.09 -15.27 6.86
N TYR A 19 9.10 -14.39 6.96
CA TYR A 19 8.91 -13.27 6.03
C TYR A 19 9.34 -11.97 6.74
N PRO A 20 10.57 -11.48 6.51
CA PRO A 20 11.02 -10.26 7.16
C PRO A 20 10.20 -9.05 6.71
N SER A 21 9.81 -8.21 7.66
CA SER A 21 9.10 -6.95 7.41
C SER A 21 10.04 -5.74 7.30
N SER A 22 11.33 -5.92 7.62
CA SER A 22 12.37 -4.91 7.44
C SER A 22 12.83 -4.85 5.98
N PRO A 23 13.35 -3.69 5.52
CA PRO A 23 13.92 -3.59 4.20
C PRO A 23 15.18 -4.48 4.08
N PRO A 24 15.49 -4.98 2.87
CA PRO A 24 16.69 -5.78 2.66
C PRO A 24 17.95 -4.93 2.85
N ALA A 25 19.07 -5.56 3.23
CA ALA A 25 20.35 -4.86 3.41
C ALA A 25 20.83 -4.16 2.12
N GLN A 26 20.51 -4.76 0.98
CA GLN A 26 20.89 -4.27 -0.35
C GLN A 26 19.69 -4.29 -1.29
N ILE A 27 19.63 -3.29 -2.16
CA ILE A 27 18.62 -3.15 -3.20
C ILE A 27 19.30 -2.68 -4.49
N SER A 28 18.95 -3.27 -5.62
CA SER A 28 19.50 -2.88 -6.93
C SER A 28 18.78 -1.67 -7.51
N LYS A 29 17.47 -1.54 -7.27
CA LYS A 29 16.62 -0.42 -7.68
C LYS A 29 15.51 -0.19 -6.67
N LYS A 30 15.16 1.07 -6.42
CA LYS A 30 14.01 1.40 -5.56
C LYS A 30 12.72 0.77 -6.09
N TRP A 31 11.86 0.35 -5.18
CA TRP A 31 10.50 0.00 -5.51
C TRP A 31 9.67 1.26 -5.67
N ARG A 32 9.16 1.45 -6.87
CA ARG A 32 8.26 2.56 -7.19
C ARG A 32 6.83 2.17 -6.83
N ILE A 33 6.21 2.95 -5.95
CA ILE A 33 4.89 2.64 -5.40
C ILE A 33 3.86 3.72 -5.79
N GLY A 34 2.60 3.29 -5.81
CA GLY A 34 1.42 4.10 -6.08
C GLY A 34 0.33 3.81 -5.07
N TYR A 35 -0.59 4.76 -4.89
CA TYR A 35 -1.75 4.64 -4.02
C TYR A 35 -3.03 4.57 -4.85
N LEU A 36 -3.87 3.58 -4.56
CA LEU A 36 -5.15 3.37 -5.23
C LEU A 36 -6.26 3.28 -4.17
N GLU A 37 -7.25 4.14 -4.30
CA GLU A 37 -8.48 4.10 -3.50
C GLU A 37 -9.72 3.93 -4.38
N GLY A 38 -10.80 3.39 -3.80
CA GLY A 38 -12.08 3.26 -4.50
C GLY A 38 -12.76 4.60 -4.76
N GLY A 39 -12.50 5.57 -3.89
CA GLY A 39 -13.10 6.91 -3.83
C GLY A 39 -12.90 7.46 -2.41
N TYR A 40 -13.23 8.73 -2.19
CA TYR A 40 -13.04 9.34 -0.87
C TYR A 40 -13.76 8.56 0.24
N TYR A 41 -13.02 8.27 1.31
CA TYR A 41 -13.56 7.75 2.58
C TYR A 41 -12.80 8.35 3.76
N LYS A 42 -13.55 8.76 4.80
CA LYS A 42 -13.03 9.53 5.94
C LYS A 42 -11.85 8.89 6.68
N ASP A 43 -11.71 7.57 6.63
CA ASP A 43 -10.64 6.86 7.34
C ASP A 43 -9.44 6.52 6.44
N TYR A 44 -9.53 6.69 5.11
CA TYR A 44 -8.41 6.44 4.21
C TYR A 44 -7.17 7.30 4.49
N PRO A 45 -7.30 8.62 4.76
CA PRO A 45 -6.15 9.43 5.17
C PRO A 45 -5.51 8.90 6.47
N LYS A 46 -6.32 8.50 7.45
CA LYS A 46 -5.82 7.96 8.73
C LYS A 46 -5.04 6.67 8.53
N VAL A 47 -5.56 5.76 7.71
CA VAL A 47 -4.89 4.49 7.37
C VAL A 47 -3.60 4.75 6.58
N LEU A 48 -3.61 5.71 5.64
CA LEU A 48 -2.42 6.07 4.89
C LEU A 48 -1.34 6.68 5.80
N ILE A 49 -1.71 7.56 6.74
CA ILE A 49 -0.81 8.10 7.77
C ILE A 49 -0.20 6.98 8.61
N ALA A 50 -1.03 6.10 9.17
CA ALA A 50 -0.54 4.95 9.94
C ALA A 50 0.38 4.03 9.13
N THR A 51 0.16 3.92 7.81
CA THR A 51 1.03 3.19 6.89
C THR A 51 2.40 3.87 6.78
N VAL A 52 2.44 5.21 6.60
CA VAL A 52 3.69 5.99 6.56
C VAL A 52 4.46 5.82 7.88
N GLU A 53 3.79 5.96 9.02
CA GLU A 53 4.42 5.74 10.32
C GLU A 53 4.98 4.32 10.47
N GLY A 54 4.26 3.31 9.97
CA GLY A 54 4.74 1.93 9.91
C GLY A 54 6.02 1.79 9.09
N LEU A 55 6.07 2.43 7.92
CA LEU A 55 7.26 2.46 7.08
C LEU A 55 8.45 3.15 7.76
N ILE A 56 8.21 4.23 8.52
CA ILE A 56 9.24 4.89 9.35
C ILE A 56 9.76 3.90 10.39
N ARG A 57 8.86 3.31 11.20
CA ARG A 57 9.23 2.39 12.29
C ARG A 57 10.00 1.16 11.82
N LEU A 58 9.66 0.65 10.64
CA LEU A 58 10.31 -0.51 10.02
C LEU A 58 11.61 -0.15 9.25
N GLY A 59 11.96 1.13 9.14
CA GLY A 59 13.17 1.61 8.47
C GLY A 59 13.09 1.66 6.94
N TRP A 60 11.89 1.56 6.38
CA TRP A 60 11.68 1.65 4.92
C TRP A 60 11.82 3.07 4.41
N ILE A 61 11.50 4.07 5.22
CA ILE A 61 11.68 5.49 4.91
C ILE A 61 12.39 6.18 6.07
N GLU A 62 13.04 7.31 5.80
CA GLU A 62 13.73 8.08 6.83
C GLU A 62 12.76 8.60 7.89
N ASN A 63 13.26 8.83 9.11
CA ASN A 63 12.45 9.43 10.17
C ASN A 63 12.11 10.88 9.82
N ILE A 64 10.82 11.14 9.60
CA ILE A 64 10.27 12.44 9.24
C ILE A 64 8.97 12.66 10.00
N ALA A 65 8.78 13.87 10.52
CA ALA A 65 7.51 14.24 11.14
C ALA A 65 6.44 14.42 10.05
N ILE A 66 5.32 13.70 10.18
CA ILE A 66 4.16 13.89 9.31
C ILE A 66 3.53 15.24 9.67
N PRO A 67 3.31 16.16 8.71
CA PRO A 67 2.76 17.46 9.02
C PRO A 67 1.32 17.36 9.58
N PRO A 68 1.00 17.99 10.73
CA PRO A 68 -0.31 17.86 11.38
C PRO A 68 -1.50 18.28 10.51
N GLN A 69 -1.27 19.13 9.50
CA GLN A 69 -2.31 19.51 8.54
C GLN A 69 -2.79 18.32 7.68
N MET A 70 -1.97 17.30 7.46
CA MET A 70 -2.35 16.12 6.67
C MET A 70 -3.47 15.33 7.35
N GLU A 71 -3.45 15.24 8.68
CA GLU A 71 -4.52 14.63 9.46
C GLU A 71 -5.81 15.46 9.41
N LYS A 72 -5.68 16.78 9.56
CA LYS A 72 -6.82 17.71 9.63
C LYS A 72 -7.56 17.82 8.30
N GLU A 73 -6.83 17.85 7.20
CA GLU A 73 -7.41 18.00 5.86
C GLU A 73 -8.09 16.72 5.37
N GLY A 74 -7.65 15.56 5.86
CA GLY A 74 -8.26 14.28 5.53
C GLY A 74 -8.28 14.01 4.02
N ASN A 75 -7.24 14.41 3.28
CA ASN A 75 -7.17 14.25 1.83
C ASN A 75 -5.97 13.38 1.43
N THR A 76 -6.24 12.20 0.87
CA THR A 76 -5.19 11.24 0.48
C THR A 76 -4.33 11.72 -0.68
N ALA A 77 -4.87 12.53 -1.60
CA ALA A 77 -4.11 13.07 -2.73
C ALA A 77 -3.07 14.09 -2.27
N LYS A 78 -3.43 14.98 -1.33
CA LYS A 78 -2.48 15.93 -0.74
C LYS A 78 -1.42 15.24 0.11
N LEU A 79 -1.83 14.26 0.91
CA LEU A 79 -0.89 13.44 1.68
C LEU A 79 0.07 12.70 0.75
N TRP A 80 -0.42 12.11 -0.34
CA TRP A 80 0.42 11.44 -1.34
C TRP A 80 1.38 12.41 -2.03
N SER A 81 0.91 13.61 -2.37
CA SER A 81 1.77 14.64 -2.95
C SER A 81 2.92 15.01 -2.02
N TRP A 82 2.65 15.18 -0.72
CA TRP A 82 3.69 15.42 0.28
C TRP A 82 4.65 14.23 0.40
N MET A 83 4.14 12.99 0.37
CA MET A 83 5.00 11.80 0.38
C MET A 83 5.94 11.77 -0.82
N ALA A 84 5.45 12.13 -2.00
CA ALA A 84 6.26 12.17 -3.22
C ALA A 84 7.35 13.26 -3.23
N SER A 85 7.13 14.38 -2.53
CA SER A 85 8.09 15.49 -2.47
C SER A 85 9.08 15.41 -1.31
N ASP A 86 8.61 15.03 -0.12
CA ASP A 86 9.34 15.25 1.13
C ASP A 86 9.91 13.97 1.73
N VAL A 87 9.30 12.81 1.46
CA VAL A 87 9.74 11.53 2.05
C VAL A 87 10.98 11.02 1.32
N LYS A 88 12.02 10.75 2.10
CA LYS A 88 13.28 10.16 1.62
C LYS A 88 13.36 8.69 1.97
N SER A 89 13.88 7.90 1.03
CA SER A 89 14.09 6.47 1.22
C SER A 89 15.17 5.93 0.29
N LYS A 90 15.96 4.98 0.80
CA LYS A 90 16.87 4.13 0.00
C LYS A 90 16.10 3.05 -0.78
N TYR A 91 14.92 2.67 -0.33
CA TYR A 91 14.19 1.48 -0.79
C TYR A 91 12.96 1.81 -1.64
N LEU A 92 12.26 2.89 -1.33
CA LEU A 92 10.99 3.26 -1.93
C LEU A 92 11.08 4.55 -2.72
N GLU A 93 10.31 4.64 -3.80
CA GLU A 93 10.03 5.86 -4.55
C GLU A 93 8.50 6.06 -4.58
N PHE A 94 8.03 7.14 -3.98
CA PHE A 94 6.62 7.54 -4.04
C PHE A 94 6.39 8.33 -5.32
N ALA A 95 5.77 7.72 -6.32
CA ALA A 95 5.63 8.39 -7.60
C ALA A 95 4.52 9.45 -7.56
N ALA A 96 4.89 10.70 -7.83
CA ALA A 96 3.99 11.87 -7.72
C ALA A 96 2.71 11.74 -8.55
N ASP A 97 2.78 11.08 -9.70
CA ASP A 97 1.68 10.83 -10.65
C ASP A 97 0.91 9.52 -10.37
N ALA A 98 1.14 8.89 -9.22
CA ALA A 98 0.55 7.59 -8.86
C ALA A 98 -0.42 7.64 -7.67
N HIS A 99 -1.22 8.71 -7.57
CA HIS A 99 -2.45 8.69 -6.77
C HIS A 99 -3.65 8.41 -7.69
N TYR A 100 -4.43 7.40 -7.35
CA TYR A 100 -5.56 6.96 -8.15
C TYR A 100 -6.81 6.87 -7.30
N SER A 101 -7.88 7.49 -7.77
CA SER A 101 -9.25 7.32 -7.25
C SER A 101 -10.16 6.91 -8.40
N ALA A 102 -11.18 6.11 -8.09
CA ALA A 102 -12.31 5.86 -8.99
C ALA A 102 -13.58 6.61 -8.57
N ASP A 103 -13.53 7.44 -7.51
CA ASP A 103 -14.65 8.22 -6.96
C ASP A 103 -15.95 7.42 -6.79
N TRP A 104 -15.81 6.13 -6.46
CA TRP A 104 -16.90 5.16 -6.35
C TRP A 104 -17.67 4.88 -7.65
N LYS A 105 -17.17 5.33 -8.80
CA LYS A 105 -17.80 5.18 -10.12
C LYS A 105 -17.20 4.03 -10.92
N ASN A 106 -18.05 3.18 -11.48
CA ASN A 106 -17.63 1.95 -12.18
C ASN A 106 -16.86 2.23 -13.48
N ASP A 107 -17.29 3.23 -14.26
CA ASP A 107 -16.61 3.67 -15.48
C ASP A 107 -15.19 4.19 -15.18
N LEU A 108 -15.01 4.90 -14.06
CA LEU A 108 -13.69 5.35 -13.61
C LEU A 108 -12.82 4.19 -13.10
N ARG A 109 -13.40 3.13 -12.50
CA ARG A 109 -12.64 1.94 -12.08
C ARG A 109 -11.96 1.26 -13.26
N ASP A 110 -12.68 1.07 -14.37
CA ASP A 110 -12.11 0.45 -15.58
C ASP A 110 -11.03 1.31 -16.22
N GLN A 111 -11.23 2.63 -16.24
CA GLN A 111 -10.22 3.58 -16.73
C GLN A 111 -8.98 3.59 -15.83
N THR A 112 -9.15 3.64 -14.51
CA THR A 112 -8.07 3.60 -13.52
C THR A 112 -7.28 2.29 -13.61
N LYS A 113 -7.95 1.14 -13.72
CA LYS A 113 -7.29 -0.17 -13.96
C LYS A 113 -6.38 -0.11 -15.18
N LYS A 114 -6.88 0.39 -16.31
CA LYS A 114 -6.10 0.52 -17.55
C LYS A 114 -4.89 1.45 -17.38
N ARG A 115 -5.03 2.56 -16.62
CA ARG A 115 -3.93 3.49 -16.34
C ARG A 115 -2.84 2.86 -15.46
N VAL A 116 -3.24 2.17 -14.40
CA VAL A 116 -2.31 1.51 -13.47
C VAL A 116 -1.52 0.40 -14.17
N LEU A 117 -2.16 -0.42 -15.01
CA LEU A 117 -1.52 -1.56 -15.68
C LEU A 117 -0.61 -1.18 -16.87
N LYS A 118 -0.71 0.04 -17.39
CA LYS A 118 0.11 0.53 -18.53
C LYS A 118 1.38 1.26 -18.10
N ARG A 119 1.65 1.34 -16.80
CA ARG A 119 2.73 2.11 -16.20
C ARG A 119 4.08 1.40 -16.29
#